data_AF-A0A811ZQZ4-F1
#
_entry.id   AF-A0A811ZQZ4-F1
#
_cell.length_a   1.000
_cell.length_b   1.000
_cell.length_c   1.000
_cell.angle_alpha   90.00
_cell.angle_beta   90.00
_cell.angle_gamma   90.00
#
_symmetry.space_group_name_H-M   'P 1'
#
loop_
_entity.id
_entity.type
_entity.pdbx_description
1 polymer ?
#
loop_
_entity_poly.entity_id
_entity_poly.type
_entity_poly.pdbx_seq_one_letter_code
_entity_poly.pdbx_strand_id
1 'polypeptide(L)'
;MIEDTMTLLSLLGRIMRYFLLRPETLFLLCISLALWSYFFHTDEVKTIVKSSRDAVKMVKGKVAEIMQNDRLGGLDVLEAEFSKTWEFKSHNVAVYSIQGRRDHMEDRFEVLTDLANKTHPSIFGIFDGHGGEVGASSRGFCGFISFNGSWRVQGILAMSRSLGDYPLKNLNVVIPDPDILTFDLDKLQPEFMILASDGLWDAFSNEEAVRFIKERLDEPHFGAKSIVLQSFYRGCPDNITVMVVKFRNSSKTEEQ
;
A
#
# COMPACT_ATOMS: atom_id res chain seq x y z
N MET A 1 -30.82 65.89 -5.95
CA MET A 1 -29.64 64.98 -5.97
C MET A 1 -29.08 64.62 -4.59
N ILE A 2 -29.14 65.46 -3.55
CA ILE A 2 -28.68 65.06 -2.20
C ILE A 2 -29.80 64.32 -1.44
N GLU A 3 -31.06 64.71 -1.62
CA GLU A 3 -32.22 64.09 -0.95
C GLU A 3 -32.46 62.63 -1.34
N ASP A 4 -32.26 62.27 -2.62
CA ASP A 4 -32.42 60.89 -3.12
C ASP A 4 -31.33 59.91 -2.62
N THR A 5 -30.15 60.41 -2.25
CA THR A 5 -29.08 59.56 -1.69
C THR A 5 -29.34 59.20 -0.23
N MET A 6 -29.98 60.10 0.53
CA MET A 6 -30.34 59.88 1.93
C MET A 6 -31.50 58.89 2.08
N THR A 7 -32.41 58.83 1.11
CA THR A 7 -33.50 57.84 1.07
C THR A 7 -32.98 56.45 0.68
N LEU A 8 -32.02 56.34 -0.23
CA LEU A 8 -31.40 55.05 -0.58
C LEU A 8 -30.58 54.46 0.57
N LEU A 9 -29.78 55.28 1.26
CA LEU A 9 -28.98 54.83 2.41
C LEU A 9 -29.87 54.38 3.58
N SER A 10 -30.97 55.10 3.81
CA SER A 10 -31.94 54.72 4.86
C SER A 10 -32.75 53.48 4.49
N LEU A 11 -33.07 53.27 3.21
CA LEU A 11 -33.68 52.04 2.72
C LEU A 11 -32.74 50.84 2.87
N LEU A 12 -31.48 50.98 2.47
CA LEU A 12 -30.43 49.98 2.69
C LEU A 12 -30.24 49.68 4.18
N GLY A 13 -30.19 50.70 5.04
CA GLY A 13 -30.10 50.53 6.49
C GLY A 13 -31.31 49.79 7.09
N ARG A 14 -32.51 50.04 6.55
CA ARG A 14 -33.73 49.32 6.95
C ARG A 14 -33.72 47.87 6.48
N ILE A 15 -33.31 47.60 5.24
CA ILE A 15 -33.15 46.24 4.70
C ILE A 15 -32.08 45.48 5.50
N MET A 16 -30.97 46.12 5.82
CA MET A 16 -29.91 45.54 6.64
C MET A 16 -30.39 45.17 8.05
N ARG A 17 -31.15 46.06 8.71
CA ARG A 17 -31.82 45.72 9.98
C ARG A 17 -32.82 44.57 9.84
N TYR A 18 -33.56 44.52 8.74
CA TYR A 18 -34.63 43.55 8.57
C TYR A 18 -34.14 42.14 8.22
N PHE A 19 -32.98 42.02 7.58
CA PHE A 19 -32.44 40.73 7.12
C PHE A 19 -31.17 40.27 7.86
N LEU A 20 -30.23 41.16 8.18
CA LEU A 20 -28.95 40.76 8.82
C LEU A 20 -28.97 40.81 10.36
N LEU A 21 -29.88 41.56 10.96
CA LEU A 21 -29.95 41.73 12.42
C LEU A 21 -31.08 40.95 13.07
N ARG A 22 -31.69 40.00 12.34
CA ARG A 22 -32.63 39.06 12.92
C ARG A 22 -31.86 38.04 13.78
N PRO A 23 -32.32 37.72 14.99
CA PRO A 23 -31.62 36.78 15.87
C PRO A 23 -31.46 35.40 15.22
N GLU A 24 -32.40 34.99 14.36
CA GLU A 24 -32.35 33.71 13.65
C GLU A 24 -31.26 33.69 12.56
N THR A 25 -31.07 34.79 11.82
CA THR A 25 -30.05 34.87 10.76
C THR A 25 -28.64 34.96 11.35
N LEU A 26 -28.48 35.68 12.46
CA LEU A 26 -27.25 35.69 13.23
C LEU A 26 -26.92 34.31 13.81
N PHE A 27 -27.92 33.59 14.32
CA PHE A 27 -27.73 32.24 14.85
C PHE A 27 -27.29 31.25 13.77
N LEU A 28 -27.92 31.27 12.59
CA LEU A 28 -27.53 30.42 11.46
C LEU A 28 -26.13 30.76 10.94
N LEU A 29 -25.77 32.05 10.92
CA LEU A 29 -24.41 32.49 10.57
C LEU A 29 -23.37 31.99 11.58
N CYS A 30 -23.68 32.05 12.88
CA CYS A 30 -22.81 31.50 13.91
C CYS A 30 -22.64 29.98 13.79
N ILE A 31 -23.72 29.24 13.51
CA ILE A 31 -23.64 27.79 13.27
C ILE A 31 -22.80 27.48 12.04
N SER A 32 -23.00 28.19 10.92
CA SER A 32 -22.23 27.93 9.70
C SER A 32 -20.74 28.25 9.89
N LEU A 33 -20.40 29.32 10.61
CA LEU A 33 -19.01 29.63 10.98
C LEU A 33 -18.42 28.61 11.95
N ALA A 34 -19.20 28.10 12.91
CA ALA A 34 -18.76 27.06 13.83
C ALA A 34 -18.54 25.72 13.13
N LEU A 35 -19.44 25.32 12.22
CA LEU A 35 -19.27 24.15 11.37
C LEU A 35 -18.07 24.32 10.44
N TRP A 36 -17.91 25.48 9.81
CA TRP A 36 -16.76 25.78 8.98
C TRP A 36 -15.46 25.69 9.79
N SER A 37 -15.42 26.27 11.00
CA SER A 37 -14.30 26.13 11.92
C SER A 37 -14.07 24.66 12.30
N TYR A 38 -15.09 23.90 12.65
CA TYR A 38 -14.96 22.48 13.00
C TYR A 38 -14.41 21.65 11.83
N PHE A 39 -14.97 21.80 10.62
CA PHE A 39 -14.52 21.08 9.43
C PHE A 39 -13.13 21.49 8.96
N PHE A 40 -12.76 22.76 9.09
CA PHE A 40 -11.43 23.23 8.66
C PHE A 40 -10.36 23.13 9.75
N HIS A 41 -10.72 23.05 11.03
CA HIS A 41 -9.76 22.97 12.14
C HIS A 41 -9.54 21.55 12.66
N THR A 42 -10.40 20.59 12.32
CA THR A 42 -10.14 19.18 12.56
C THR A 42 -8.93 18.72 11.74
N ASP A 43 -7.90 18.26 12.43
CA ASP A 43 -6.62 17.86 11.82
C ASP A 43 -6.77 16.66 10.88
N GLU A 44 -7.82 15.85 11.06
CA GLU A 44 -8.16 14.74 10.17
C GLU A 44 -8.53 15.23 8.77
N VAL A 45 -9.40 16.24 8.64
CA VAL A 45 -9.80 16.78 7.34
C VAL A 45 -8.64 17.50 6.67
N LYS A 46 -7.85 18.27 7.43
CA LYS A 46 -6.62 18.89 6.91
C LYS A 46 -5.63 17.84 6.40
N THR A 47 -5.50 16.72 7.09
CA THR A 47 -4.61 15.62 6.71
C THR A 47 -5.12 14.91 5.46
N ILE A 48 -6.42 14.64 5.37
CA ILE A 48 -7.05 14.04 4.17
C ILE A 48 -6.94 14.99 2.97
N VAL A 49 -7.19 16.29 3.15
CA VAL A 49 -7.08 17.29 2.09
C VAL A 49 -5.63 17.48 1.66
N LYS A 50 -4.68 17.48 2.60
CA LYS A 50 -3.24 17.56 2.32
C LYS A 50 -2.77 16.32 1.56
N SER A 51 -3.12 15.11 2.04
CA SER A 51 -2.84 13.84 1.37
C SER A 51 -3.43 13.80 -0.05
N SER A 52 -4.68 14.24 -0.22
CA SER A 52 -5.33 14.33 -1.53
C SER A 52 -4.64 15.35 -2.45
N ARG A 53 -4.24 16.51 -1.91
CA ARG A 53 -3.55 17.56 -2.66
C ARG A 53 -2.15 17.12 -3.07
N ASP A 54 -1.44 16.42 -2.19
CA ASP A 54 -0.11 15.87 -2.44
C ASP A 54 -0.19 14.74 -3.49
N ALA A 55 -1.19 13.85 -3.41
CA ALA A 55 -1.48 12.86 -4.44
C ALA A 55 -1.76 13.50 -5.82
N VAL A 56 -2.62 14.52 -5.88
CA VAL A 56 -2.92 15.24 -7.13
C VAL A 56 -1.69 15.98 -7.67
N LYS A 57 -0.85 16.55 -6.80
CA LYS A 57 0.39 17.24 -7.19
C LYS A 57 1.42 16.24 -7.73
N MET A 58 1.49 15.05 -7.15
CA MET A 58 2.34 13.96 -7.61
C MET A 58 1.89 13.42 -8.97
N VAL A 59 0.59 13.22 -9.17
CA VAL A 59 0.01 12.84 -10.47
C VAL A 59 0.28 13.91 -11.52
N LYS A 60 0.08 15.20 -11.21
CA LYS A 60 0.40 16.29 -12.13
C LYS A 60 1.90 16.40 -12.44
N GLY A 61 2.77 16.16 -11.45
CA GLY A 61 4.22 16.13 -11.66
C GLY A 61 4.65 14.99 -12.58
N LYS A 62 4.11 13.78 -12.35
CA LYS A 62 4.39 12.59 -13.16
C LYS A 62 3.85 12.71 -14.59
N VAL A 63 2.65 13.28 -14.76
CA VAL A 63 2.09 13.61 -16.08
C VAL A 63 2.93 14.67 -16.79
N ALA A 64 3.41 15.70 -16.07
CA ALA A 64 4.27 16.71 -16.66
C ALA A 64 5.65 16.17 -17.08
N GLU A 65 6.23 15.24 -16.31
CA GLU A 65 7.46 14.52 -16.68
C GLU A 65 7.24 13.64 -17.92
N ILE A 66 6.13 12.91 -17.98
CA ILE A 66 5.75 12.11 -19.16
C ILE A 66 5.59 13.01 -20.39
N MET A 67 4.90 14.14 -20.26
CA MET A 67 4.68 15.10 -21.36
C MET A 67 5.96 15.81 -21.81
N GLN A 68 6.97 15.97 -20.94
CA GLN A 68 8.27 16.54 -21.32
C GLN A 68 9.19 15.50 -22.00
N ASN A 69 9.08 14.21 -21.64
CA ASN A 69 9.88 13.13 -22.21
C ASN A 69 9.33 12.55 -23.54
N ASP A 70 8.09 12.85 -23.90
CA ASP A 70 7.39 12.34 -25.11
C ASP A 70 7.99 12.78 -26.46
N ARG A 71 9.07 13.57 -26.50
CA ARG A 71 9.75 13.87 -27.76
C ARG A 71 10.86 12.88 -28.15
N LEU A 72 11.34 12.02 -27.24
CA LEU A 72 12.24 10.92 -27.61
C LEU A 72 12.46 9.82 -26.55
N GLY A 73 11.98 9.97 -25.30
CA GLY A 73 12.41 9.12 -24.16
C GLY A 73 11.34 8.25 -23.49
N GLY A 74 10.09 8.25 -23.98
CA GLY A 74 8.99 7.51 -23.33
C GLY A 74 9.14 5.98 -23.37
N LEU A 75 9.79 5.44 -24.40
CA LEU A 75 10.04 4.01 -24.54
C LEU A 75 11.13 3.54 -23.56
N ASP A 76 12.24 4.28 -23.47
CA ASP A 76 13.36 3.97 -22.58
C ASP A 76 12.97 4.01 -21.09
N VAL A 77 12.07 4.91 -20.69
CA VAL A 77 11.58 4.99 -19.30
C VAL A 77 10.69 3.81 -18.94
N LEU A 78 9.75 3.44 -19.83
CA LEU A 78 8.92 2.27 -19.60
C LEU A 78 9.76 0.98 -19.61
N GLU A 79 10.72 0.88 -20.52
CA GLU A 79 11.63 -0.27 -20.61
C GLU A 79 12.53 -0.37 -19.36
N ALA A 80 13.00 0.76 -18.81
CA ALA A 80 13.74 0.79 -17.56
C ALA A 80 12.88 0.40 -16.33
N GLU A 81 11.61 0.77 -16.30
CA GLU A 81 10.67 0.37 -15.24
C GLU A 81 10.31 -1.13 -15.35
N PHE A 82 10.08 -1.65 -16.56
CA PHE A 82 9.80 -3.08 -16.79
C PHE A 82 11.04 -3.97 -16.58
N SER A 83 12.25 -3.45 -16.82
CA SER A 83 13.51 -4.15 -16.55
C SER A 83 13.69 -4.52 -15.07
N LYS A 84 12.94 -3.88 -14.16
CA LYS A 84 12.95 -4.12 -12.71
C LYS A 84 11.77 -4.97 -12.23
N THR A 85 11.18 -5.77 -13.12
CA THR A 85 10.04 -6.64 -12.81
C THR A 85 10.39 -8.10 -13.04
N TRP A 86 9.85 -8.97 -12.19
CA TRP A 86 9.96 -10.43 -12.32
C TRP A 86 8.57 -11.03 -12.29
N GLU A 87 8.24 -11.84 -13.29
CA GLU A 87 6.95 -12.52 -13.38
C GLU A 87 7.14 -14.03 -13.54
N PHE A 88 6.25 -14.79 -12.90
CA PHE A 88 6.16 -16.24 -13.05
C PHE A 88 4.69 -16.63 -13.12
N LYS A 89 4.34 -17.55 -14.01
CA LYS A 89 3.00 -18.13 -14.10
C LYS A 89 3.08 -19.59 -14.46
N SER A 90 2.39 -20.43 -13.71
CA SER A 90 2.22 -21.86 -14.00
C SER A 90 0.83 -22.29 -13.56
N HIS A 91 0.07 -23.00 -14.41
CA HIS A 91 -1.24 -23.62 -14.14
C HIS A 91 -2.20 -22.84 -13.22
N ASN A 92 -1.98 -22.93 -11.91
CA ASN A 92 -2.80 -22.35 -10.85
C ASN A 92 -2.04 -21.37 -9.93
N VAL A 93 -0.82 -20.97 -10.27
CA VAL A 93 0.03 -20.06 -9.51
C VAL A 93 0.54 -18.94 -10.39
N ALA A 94 0.55 -17.73 -9.86
CA ALA A 94 1.20 -16.60 -10.48
C ALA A 94 1.97 -15.80 -9.43
N VAL A 95 3.15 -15.31 -9.80
CA VAL A 95 3.98 -14.43 -9.00
C VAL A 95 4.30 -13.20 -9.83
N TYR A 96 4.24 -12.03 -9.20
CA TYR A 96 4.69 -10.80 -9.79
C TYR A 96 5.49 -10.02 -8.75
N SER A 97 6.65 -9.53 -9.17
CA SER A 97 7.59 -8.80 -8.32
C SER A 97 8.02 -7.53 -9.04
N ILE A 98 8.13 -6.42 -8.31
CA ILE A 98 8.66 -5.16 -8.82
C ILE A 98 9.60 -4.56 -7.78
N GLN A 99 10.74 -4.05 -8.26
CA GLN A 99 11.61 -3.23 -7.43
C GLN A 99 10.94 -1.89 -7.19
N GLY A 100 10.64 -1.58 -5.93
CA GLY A 100 10.16 -0.25 -5.54
C GLY A 100 11.26 0.81 -5.57
N ARG A 101 11.27 1.70 -4.58
CA ARG A 101 12.22 2.83 -4.53
C ARG A 101 13.58 2.46 -3.94
N ARG A 102 13.80 1.19 -3.56
CA ARG A 102 15.10 0.68 -3.11
C ARG A 102 16.09 0.61 -4.28
N ASP A 103 17.39 0.58 -3.96
CA ASP A 103 18.46 0.55 -4.96
C ASP A 103 18.57 -0.80 -5.69
N HIS A 104 18.12 -1.89 -5.08
CA HIS A 104 18.13 -3.24 -5.65
C HIS A 104 16.88 -4.04 -5.29
N MET A 105 16.64 -5.12 -6.03
CA MET A 105 15.61 -6.12 -5.73
C MET A 105 16.17 -7.21 -4.81
N GLU A 106 15.81 -7.19 -3.54
CA GLU A 106 16.25 -8.15 -2.51
C GLU A 106 15.28 -9.31 -2.32
N ASP A 107 13.98 -9.14 -2.61
CA ASP A 107 13.01 -10.23 -2.51
C ASP A 107 13.35 -11.39 -3.45
N ARG A 108 13.08 -12.61 -2.99
CA ARG A 108 13.14 -13.84 -3.78
C ARG A 108 11.85 -14.62 -3.60
N PHE A 109 11.50 -15.43 -4.59
CA PHE A 109 10.38 -16.36 -4.48
C PHE A 109 10.77 -17.73 -5.04
N GLU A 110 10.11 -18.76 -4.53
CA GLU A 110 10.27 -20.13 -5.00
C GLU A 110 8.91 -20.81 -5.12
N VAL A 111 8.72 -21.51 -6.23
CA VAL A 111 7.50 -22.28 -6.53
C VAL A 111 7.93 -23.68 -6.94
N LEU A 112 7.76 -24.64 -6.03
CA LEU A 112 8.02 -26.05 -6.28
C LEU A 112 6.69 -26.78 -6.38
N THR A 113 6.36 -27.22 -7.59
CA THR A 113 5.13 -27.98 -7.85
C THR A 113 5.49 -29.29 -8.56
N ASP A 114 5.12 -30.42 -7.98
CA ASP A 114 5.21 -31.72 -8.66
C ASP A 114 4.00 -31.90 -9.58
N LEU A 115 4.19 -31.47 -10.83
CA LEU A 115 3.16 -31.51 -11.87
C LEU A 115 2.91 -32.91 -12.44
N ALA A 116 3.83 -33.86 -12.23
CA ALA A 116 3.79 -35.14 -12.94
C ALA A 116 3.12 -36.25 -12.12
N ASN A 117 3.47 -36.39 -10.84
CA ASN A 117 3.07 -37.58 -10.06
C ASN A 117 2.13 -37.28 -8.89
N LYS A 118 1.93 -36.02 -8.51
CA LYS A 118 1.17 -35.61 -7.30
C LYS A 118 1.64 -36.32 -6.01
N THR A 119 2.84 -36.91 -6.02
CA THR A 119 3.38 -37.67 -4.90
C THR A 119 4.11 -36.77 -3.91
N HIS A 120 4.55 -35.60 -4.36
CA HIS A 120 5.27 -34.63 -3.55
C HIS A 120 4.41 -33.41 -3.21
N PRO A 121 4.60 -32.83 -2.00
CA PRO A 121 3.93 -31.60 -1.61
C PRO A 121 4.34 -30.44 -2.52
N SER A 122 3.39 -29.54 -2.79
CA SER A 122 3.71 -28.26 -3.42
C SER A 122 4.20 -27.27 -2.37
N ILE A 123 5.32 -26.59 -2.64
CA ILE A 123 5.95 -25.64 -1.74
C ILE A 123 5.97 -24.28 -2.42
N PHE A 124 5.54 -23.27 -1.67
CA PHE A 124 5.46 -21.88 -2.11
C PHE A 124 6.17 -21.02 -1.07
N GLY A 125 7.11 -20.19 -1.51
CA GLY A 125 7.88 -19.31 -0.63
C GLY A 125 8.07 -17.93 -1.23
N ILE A 126 7.92 -16.91 -0.40
CA ILE A 126 8.41 -15.54 -0.66
C ILE A 126 9.38 -15.22 0.47
N PHE A 127 10.54 -14.71 0.10
CA PHE A 127 11.61 -14.32 0.99
C PHE A 127 11.84 -12.84 0.78
N ASP A 128 11.41 -12.05 1.75
CA ASP A 128 11.74 -10.64 1.84
C ASP A 128 13.20 -10.51 2.31
N GLY A 129 14.00 -9.83 1.52
CA GLY A 129 15.41 -9.61 1.82
C GLY A 129 15.56 -8.33 2.62
N HIS A 130 16.60 -8.23 3.47
CA HIS A 130 17.02 -6.93 3.98
C HIS A 130 18.46 -6.71 3.55
N GLY A 131 18.71 -5.61 2.84
CA GLY A 131 19.98 -5.19 2.27
C GLY A 131 21.06 -5.05 3.33
N GLY A 132 21.61 -6.19 3.74
CA GLY A 132 22.53 -6.34 4.84
C GLY A 132 23.93 -5.87 4.45
N GLU A 133 24.13 -4.57 4.33
CA GLU A 133 25.45 -3.96 4.50
C GLU A 133 25.37 -2.81 5.50
N VAL A 134 25.36 -3.12 6.80
CA VAL A 134 25.89 -2.20 7.81
C VAL A 134 26.58 -2.97 8.93
N GLY A 135 27.89 -2.72 9.09
CA GLY A 135 28.73 -3.31 10.12
C GLY A 135 28.20 -3.07 11.53
N ALA A 136 28.01 -4.15 12.27
CA ALA A 136 27.65 -4.12 13.68
C ALA A 136 28.79 -3.50 14.50
N SER A 137 28.63 -2.23 14.87
CA SER A 137 29.42 -1.60 15.93
C SER A 137 28.47 -0.93 16.92
N SER A 138 28.17 -1.59 18.03
CA SER A 138 28.25 -1.00 19.37
C SER A 138 27.79 -1.97 20.47
N ARG A 139 28.53 -1.91 21.58
CA ARG A 139 28.45 -2.74 22.78
C ARG A 139 27.23 -2.38 23.62
N GLY A 140 26.50 -3.39 24.07
CA GLY A 140 25.47 -3.29 25.11
C GLY A 140 24.82 -4.64 25.36
N PHE A 141 25.14 -5.28 26.49
CA PHE A 141 24.48 -6.51 26.93
C PHE A 141 23.05 -6.19 27.39
N CYS A 142 22.15 -6.12 26.42
CA CYS A 142 20.68 -6.25 26.46
C CYS A 142 20.20 -5.70 25.11
N GLY A 143 19.45 -6.48 24.32
CA GLY A 143 18.92 -5.97 23.05
C GLY A 143 18.09 -4.71 23.27
N PHE A 144 18.40 -3.62 22.57
CA PHE A 144 17.61 -2.39 22.62
C PHE A 144 16.77 -2.23 21.36
N ILE A 145 15.61 -1.60 21.48
CA ILE A 145 14.76 -1.22 20.36
C ILE A 145 15.02 0.27 20.07
N SER A 146 15.31 0.61 18.81
CA SER A 146 15.49 1.99 18.36
C SER A 146 14.51 2.32 17.24
N PHE A 147 14.04 3.57 17.19
CA PHE A 147 13.14 4.06 16.15
C PHE A 147 13.92 4.93 15.16
N ASN A 148 14.03 4.46 13.91
CA ASN A 148 14.63 5.21 12.80
C ASN A 148 13.74 5.05 11.56
N GLY A 149 12.58 5.70 11.58
CA GLY A 149 11.51 5.52 10.58
C GLY A 149 10.63 4.28 10.83
N SER A 150 11.23 3.18 11.31
CA SER A 150 10.56 1.97 11.80
C SER A 150 11.22 1.48 13.09
N TRP A 151 10.52 0.67 13.89
CA TRP A 151 11.08 0.04 15.10
C TRP A 151 12.09 -1.05 14.73
N ARG A 152 13.30 -1.00 15.29
CA ARG A 152 14.40 -1.91 14.95
C ARG A 152 15.08 -2.50 16.18
N VAL A 153 15.30 -3.80 16.17
CA VAL A 153 16.12 -4.56 17.13
C VAL A 153 17.60 -4.21 16.91
N GLN A 154 18.28 -3.79 17.98
CA GLN A 154 19.65 -3.25 17.96
C GLN A 154 19.82 -2.04 17.02
N GLY A 155 18.73 -1.40 16.60
CA GLY A 155 18.75 -0.36 15.56
C GLY A 155 19.05 -0.88 14.15
N ILE A 156 19.10 -2.20 13.96
CA ILE A 156 19.52 -2.86 12.71
C ILE A 156 18.32 -3.51 12.02
N LEU A 157 17.65 -4.47 12.66
CA LEU A 157 16.64 -5.32 12.03
C LEU A 157 15.21 -4.97 12.49
N ALA A 158 14.26 -4.83 11.56
CA ALA A 158 12.85 -4.53 11.89
C ALA A 158 12.01 -5.78 12.22
N MET A 159 12.65 -6.94 12.44
CA MET A 159 11.98 -8.22 12.69
C MET A 159 12.53 -8.91 13.94
N SER A 160 11.68 -9.70 14.61
CA SER A 160 12.06 -10.55 15.74
C SER A 160 12.46 -11.97 15.33
N ARG A 161 12.21 -12.34 14.07
CA ARG A 161 12.56 -13.64 13.47
C ARG A 161 13.16 -13.44 12.08
N SER A 162 14.19 -14.21 11.75
CA SER A 162 14.77 -14.22 10.41
C SER A 162 15.57 -15.50 10.12
N LEU A 163 15.67 -15.85 8.83
CA LEU A 163 16.69 -16.77 8.34
C LEU A 163 17.99 -15.97 8.14
N GLY A 164 19.15 -16.56 8.43
CA GLY A 164 20.42 -15.82 8.43
C GLY A 164 20.70 -15.05 9.72
N ASP A 165 21.22 -13.83 9.65
CA ASP A 165 21.51 -12.93 10.79
C ASP A 165 22.22 -13.56 11.99
N TYR A 166 23.19 -14.44 11.72
CA TYR A 166 23.97 -15.14 12.75
C TYR A 166 24.54 -14.23 13.84
N PRO A 167 25.07 -13.02 13.54
CA PRO A 167 25.54 -12.11 14.59
C PRO A 167 24.45 -11.72 15.61
N LEU A 168 23.20 -11.56 15.17
CA LEU A 168 22.06 -11.23 16.04
C LEU A 168 21.53 -12.47 16.77
N LYS A 169 21.60 -13.65 16.15
CA LYS A 169 21.24 -14.92 16.80
C LYS A 169 22.18 -15.28 17.95
N ASN A 170 23.48 -15.01 17.79
CA ASN A 170 24.47 -15.17 18.87
C ASN A 170 24.19 -14.27 20.08
N LEU A 171 23.47 -13.17 19.86
CA LEU A 171 23.03 -12.25 20.90
C LEU A 171 21.65 -12.60 21.49
N ASN A 172 21.02 -13.69 21.03
CA ASN A 172 19.66 -14.13 21.40
C ASN A 172 18.58 -13.03 21.21
N VAL A 173 18.77 -12.12 20.25
CA VAL A 173 17.79 -11.04 19.98
C VAL A 173 16.87 -11.35 18.79
N VAL A 174 17.20 -12.36 17.99
CA VAL A 174 16.42 -12.83 16.84
C VAL A 174 16.38 -14.36 16.87
N ILE A 175 15.23 -14.95 16.61
CA ILE A 175 15.05 -16.42 16.57
C ILE A 175 14.87 -16.94 15.13
N PRO A 176 15.38 -18.13 14.81
CA PRO A 176 15.13 -18.78 13.51
C PRO A 176 13.82 -19.58 13.48
N ASP A 177 13.15 -19.77 14.62
CA ASP A 177 12.04 -20.71 14.75
C ASP A 177 10.77 -20.16 14.05
N PRO A 178 10.23 -20.86 13.04
CA PRO A 178 9.03 -20.42 12.33
C PRO A 178 7.79 -20.57 13.21
N ASP A 179 6.76 -19.80 12.89
CA ASP A 179 5.41 -20.10 13.37
C ASP A 179 4.72 -21.02 12.36
N ILE A 180 4.13 -22.12 12.83
CA ILE A 180 3.59 -23.18 11.97
C ILE A 180 2.09 -23.30 12.22
N LEU A 181 1.31 -23.02 11.18
CA LEU A 181 -0.15 -23.18 11.17
C LEU A 181 -0.52 -24.25 10.15
N THR A 182 -1.47 -25.12 10.50
CA THR A 182 -1.97 -26.20 9.64
C THR A 182 -3.47 -26.04 9.42
N PHE A 183 -3.90 -26.08 8.16
CA PHE A 183 -5.29 -25.91 7.77
C PHE A 183 -5.74 -27.08 6.89
N ASP A 184 -6.98 -27.50 7.09
CA ASP A 184 -7.65 -28.54 6.31
C ASP A 184 -8.37 -27.90 5.12
N LEU A 185 -7.83 -28.10 3.92
CA LEU A 185 -8.35 -27.50 2.68
C LEU A 185 -9.71 -28.06 2.26
N ASP A 186 -10.02 -29.32 2.62
CA ASP A 186 -11.31 -29.94 2.28
C ASP A 186 -12.46 -29.31 3.08
N LYS A 187 -12.16 -28.84 4.30
CA LYS A 187 -13.10 -28.10 5.16
C LYS A 187 -13.18 -26.62 4.81
N LEU A 188 -12.04 -25.97 4.58
CA LEU A 188 -11.98 -24.53 4.33
C LEU A 188 -12.48 -24.16 2.92
N GLN A 189 -12.23 -25.04 1.94
CA GLN A 189 -12.53 -24.84 0.52
C GLN A 189 -12.15 -23.43 0.01
N PRO A 190 -10.89 -22.98 0.23
CA PRO A 190 -10.47 -21.66 -0.19
C PRO A 190 -10.45 -21.58 -1.73
N GLU A 191 -10.83 -20.42 -2.28
CA GLU A 191 -10.77 -20.17 -3.72
C GLU A 191 -9.33 -19.88 -4.18
N PHE A 192 -8.58 -19.15 -3.36
CA PHE A 192 -7.19 -18.80 -3.60
C PHE A 192 -6.45 -18.49 -2.28
N MET A 193 -5.13 -18.44 -2.35
CA MET A 193 -4.23 -17.98 -1.30
C MET A 193 -3.36 -16.84 -1.84
N ILE A 194 -3.13 -15.82 -1.03
CA ILE A 194 -2.20 -14.74 -1.30
C ILE A 194 -0.99 -14.90 -0.37
N LEU A 195 0.20 -14.93 -0.93
CA LEU A 195 1.47 -14.76 -0.22
C LEU A 195 2.10 -13.47 -0.74
N ALA A 196 2.64 -12.63 0.13
CA ALA A 196 3.29 -11.39 -0.29
C ALA A 196 4.33 -10.90 0.72
N SER A 197 5.30 -10.10 0.26
CA SER A 197 6.21 -9.32 1.11
C SER A 197 5.50 -8.15 1.78
N ASP A 198 6.17 -7.53 2.77
CA ASP A 198 5.68 -6.37 3.51
C ASP A 198 5.32 -5.19 2.60
N GLY A 199 6.02 -5.02 1.47
CA GLY A 199 5.71 -4.01 0.47
C GLY A 199 4.29 -4.07 -0.10
N LEU A 200 3.57 -5.20 0.00
CA LEU A 200 2.13 -5.23 -0.24
C LEU A 200 1.34 -4.83 1.02
N TRP A 201 1.62 -5.49 2.14
CA TRP A 201 0.83 -5.40 3.37
C TRP A 201 0.92 -4.03 4.07
N ASP A 202 1.99 -3.27 3.79
CA ASP A 202 2.11 -1.88 4.22
C ASP A 202 1.12 -0.95 3.49
N ALA A 203 0.68 -1.33 2.28
CA ALA A 203 -0.21 -0.53 1.45
C ALA A 203 -1.66 -1.04 1.42
N PHE A 204 -1.91 -2.29 1.81
CA PHE A 204 -3.22 -2.96 1.72
C PHE A 204 -3.58 -3.69 3.01
N SER A 205 -4.86 -3.61 3.42
CA SER A 205 -5.38 -4.51 4.44
C SER A 205 -5.67 -5.90 3.87
N ASN A 206 -5.76 -6.91 4.74
CA ASN A 206 -6.10 -8.28 4.35
C ASN A 206 -7.41 -8.34 3.54
N GLU A 207 -8.45 -7.67 4.00
CA GLU A 207 -9.77 -7.66 3.36
C GLU A 207 -9.76 -6.91 2.03
N GLU A 208 -8.97 -5.84 1.96
CA GLU A 208 -8.80 -5.08 0.72
C GLU A 208 -8.08 -5.92 -0.33
N ALA A 209 -6.98 -6.58 0.04
CA ALA A 209 -6.21 -7.44 -0.86
C ALA A 209 -7.06 -8.62 -1.36
N VAL A 210 -7.79 -9.30 -0.47
CA VAL A 210 -8.69 -10.40 -0.83
C VAL A 210 -9.77 -9.94 -1.80
N ARG A 211 -10.43 -8.80 -1.54
CA ARG A 211 -11.47 -8.26 -2.44
C ARG A 211 -10.88 -7.91 -3.80
N PHE A 212 -9.73 -7.23 -3.80
CA PHE A 212 -9.06 -6.79 -5.01
C PHE A 212 -8.71 -7.95 -5.94
N ILE A 213 -8.14 -9.03 -5.38
CA ILE A 213 -7.78 -10.24 -6.12
C ILE A 213 -9.03 -11.01 -6.56
N LYS A 214 -10.04 -11.16 -5.69
CA LYS A 214 -11.26 -11.90 -6.01
C LYS A 214 -11.97 -11.36 -7.25
N GLU A 215 -12.02 -10.04 -7.40
CA GLU A 215 -12.61 -9.39 -8.59
C GLU A 215 -11.78 -9.58 -9.88
N ARG A 216 -10.53 -10.06 -9.77
CA ARG A 216 -9.53 -10.09 -10.83
C ARG A 216 -8.90 -11.46 -11.03
N LEU A 217 -9.51 -12.52 -10.51
CA LEU A 217 -9.01 -13.88 -10.66
C LEU A 217 -8.99 -14.38 -12.11
N ASP A 218 -9.79 -13.76 -12.99
CA ASP A 218 -9.83 -14.09 -14.42
C ASP A 218 -8.79 -13.29 -15.24
N GLU A 219 -8.12 -12.32 -14.63
CA GLU A 219 -7.03 -11.56 -15.28
C GLU A 219 -5.77 -12.43 -15.45
N PRO A 220 -4.87 -12.05 -16.38
CA PRO A 220 -3.52 -12.59 -16.41
C PRO A 220 -2.86 -12.47 -15.03
N HIS A 221 -2.17 -13.54 -14.61
CA HIS A 221 -1.54 -13.63 -13.28
C HIS A 221 -2.51 -13.60 -12.10
N PHE A 222 -3.79 -13.92 -12.29
CA PHE A 222 -4.80 -14.00 -11.21
C PHE A 222 -4.90 -12.72 -10.37
N GLY A 223 -4.68 -11.55 -10.99
CA GLY A 223 -4.67 -10.25 -10.31
C GLY A 223 -3.37 -9.90 -9.57
N ALA A 224 -2.38 -10.80 -9.49
CA ALA A 224 -1.11 -10.55 -8.80
C ALA A 224 -0.35 -9.35 -9.37
N LYS A 225 -0.29 -9.24 -10.71
CA LYS A 225 0.31 -8.09 -11.38
C LYS A 225 -0.43 -6.79 -11.05
N SER A 226 -1.76 -6.83 -11.11
CA SER A 226 -2.62 -5.67 -10.86
C SER A 226 -2.44 -5.15 -9.42
N ILE A 227 -2.42 -6.02 -8.42
CA ILE A 227 -2.29 -5.58 -7.02
C ILE A 227 -0.89 -5.02 -6.71
N VAL A 228 0.16 -5.63 -7.28
CA VAL A 228 1.54 -5.13 -7.14
C VAL A 228 1.67 -3.73 -7.73
N LEU A 229 1.15 -3.53 -8.94
CA LEU A 229 1.16 -2.20 -9.58
C LEU A 229 0.37 -1.19 -8.76
N GLN A 230 -0.78 -1.57 -8.19
CA GLN A 230 -1.52 -0.67 -7.31
C GLN A 230 -0.72 -0.31 -6.05
N SER A 231 -0.02 -1.25 -5.41
CA SER A 231 0.85 -0.95 -4.27
C SER A 231 1.99 -0.01 -4.66
N PHE A 232 2.61 -0.25 -5.81
CA PHE A 232 3.65 0.63 -6.35
C PHE A 232 3.13 2.05 -6.61
N TYR A 233 1.94 2.21 -7.21
CA TYR A 233 1.34 3.52 -7.45
C TYR A 233 0.87 4.23 -6.18
N ARG A 234 0.54 3.50 -5.11
CA ARG A 234 0.33 4.07 -3.76
C ARG A 234 1.61 4.65 -3.17
N GLY A 235 2.76 4.39 -3.79
CA GLY A 235 4.04 4.98 -3.44
C GLY A 235 4.81 4.15 -2.42
N CYS A 236 4.60 2.83 -2.37
CA CYS A 236 5.37 1.94 -1.53
C CYS A 236 6.88 2.13 -1.77
N PRO A 237 7.67 2.40 -0.71
CA PRO A 237 9.11 2.61 -0.84
C PRO A 237 9.88 1.29 -1.01
N ASP A 238 9.26 0.16 -0.65
CA ASP A 238 9.92 -1.15 -0.61
C ASP A 238 9.78 -1.98 -1.88
N ASN A 239 10.52 -3.08 -1.94
CA ASN A 239 10.29 -4.13 -2.92
C ASN A 239 8.92 -4.78 -2.69
N ILE A 240 8.27 -5.17 -3.78
CA ILE A 240 6.91 -5.68 -3.72
C ILE A 240 6.86 -6.98 -4.49
N THR A 241 6.62 -8.08 -3.78
CA THR A 241 6.48 -9.42 -4.36
C THR A 241 5.18 -10.02 -3.91
N VAL A 242 4.35 -10.47 -4.85
CA VAL A 242 3.04 -11.08 -4.57
C VAL A 242 2.88 -12.36 -5.36
N MET A 243 2.50 -13.42 -4.67
CA MET A 243 2.13 -14.71 -5.23
C MET A 243 0.66 -15.00 -4.95
N VAL A 244 -0.06 -15.37 -6.00
CA VAL A 244 -1.45 -15.83 -5.91
C VAL A 244 -1.52 -17.29 -6.35
N VAL A 245 -2.00 -18.15 -5.46
CA VAL A 245 -2.24 -19.58 -5.71
C VAL A 245 -3.74 -19.80 -5.77
N LYS A 246 -4.26 -20.14 -6.94
CA LYS A 246 -5.65 -20.54 -7.16
C LYS A 246 -5.82 -22.01 -6.78
N PHE A 247 -6.82 -22.33 -5.96
CA PHE A 247 -7.16 -23.72 -5.68
C PHE A 247 -8.16 -24.23 -6.71
N ARG A 248 -8.08 -25.53 -7.03
CA ARG A 248 -9.08 -26.19 -7.86
C ARG A 248 -10.32 -26.42 -7.02
N ASN A 249 -11.44 -25.80 -7.40
CA ASN A 249 -12.74 -26.24 -6.90
C ASN A 249 -13.07 -27.61 -7.51
N SER A 250 -13.18 -28.62 -6.65
CA SER A 250 -13.58 -29.99 -6.98
C SER A 250 -15.00 -30.09 -7.57
N SER A 251 -15.76 -29.00 -7.59
CA SER A 251 -17.14 -28.95 -8.10
C SER A 251 -17.29 -28.63 -9.59
N LYS A 252 -16.20 -28.47 -10.36
CA LYS A 252 -16.26 -28.13 -11.80
C LYS A 252 -15.57 -29.12 -12.75
N THR A 253 -15.31 -30.36 -12.33
CA THR A 253 -14.56 -31.34 -13.15
C THR A 253 -15.44 -32.44 -13.78
N GLU A 254 -16.77 -32.32 -13.77
CA GLU A 254 -17.66 -33.33 -14.39
C GLU A 254 -18.19 -33.01 -15.81
N GLU A 255 -17.71 -31.95 -16.47
CA GLU A 255 -18.05 -31.71 -17.89
C GLU A 255 -16.82 -31.38 -18.74
N GLN A 256 -16.07 -32.41 -19.13
CA GLN A 256 -15.32 -32.48 -20.40
C GLN A 256 -15.28 -33.92 -20.91
#